data_AF-A0A434MWE4-F1
#
_entry.id   AF-A0A434MWE4-F1
#
_cell.length_a   1.000
_cell.length_b   1.000
_cell.length_c   1.000
_cell.angle_alpha   90.00
_cell.angle_beta   90.00
_cell.angle_gamma   90.00
#
_symmetry.space_group_name_H-M   'P 1'
#
loop_
_entity.id
_entity.type
_entity.pdbx_description
1 polymer ?
#
loop_
_entity_poly.entity_id
_entity_poly.type
_entity_poly.pdbx_seq_one_letter_code
_entity_poly.pdbx_strand_id
1 'polypeptide(L)'
;HHVYATLLSRDEIACGMAPDERASYAARQTQLLLELSRRLGEGISFDPGANEIAELLRRSRRWLRENTGDAERQKQVRTLADTIQRLQRVGPWASVNSRITQEEIAEHLKRVRNDYCKGTLRDTINRFVPQPAGPRCAHIRVPEPLGLHAFRGSIDDALAELHSRMQAAVTTSVAELEAAGGFIFYQNPFYHR
;
A
#
# COMPACT_ATOMS: atom_id res chain seq x y z
N HIS A 1 -10.21 -5.12 -9.60
CA HIS A 1 -10.13 -6.57 -9.89
C HIS A 1 -9.02 -6.97 -10.87
N HIS A 2 -8.80 -6.24 -11.98
CA HIS A 2 -7.84 -6.67 -13.02
C HIS A 2 -6.43 -6.99 -12.48
N VAL A 3 -5.86 -6.13 -11.62
CA VAL A 3 -4.53 -6.35 -11.04
C VAL A 3 -4.42 -7.68 -10.29
N TYR A 4 -5.38 -8.01 -9.41
CA TYR A 4 -5.36 -9.28 -8.69
C TYR A 4 -5.56 -10.48 -9.61
N ALA A 5 -6.42 -10.37 -10.63
CA ALA A 5 -6.58 -11.42 -11.62
C ALA A 5 -5.28 -11.66 -12.43
N THR A 6 -4.57 -10.59 -12.82
CA THR A 6 -3.26 -10.70 -13.50
C THR A 6 -2.21 -11.36 -12.60
N LEU A 7 -2.15 -10.95 -11.32
CA LEU A 7 -1.23 -11.54 -10.35
C LEU A 7 -1.55 -13.01 -10.07
N LEU A 8 -2.83 -13.37 -10.02
CA LEU A 8 -3.27 -14.76 -9.90
C LEU A 8 -2.90 -15.57 -11.13
N SER A 9 -3.13 -15.06 -12.35
CA SER A 9 -2.69 -15.70 -13.60
C SER A 9 -1.19 -15.98 -13.60
N ARG A 10 -0.38 -15.04 -13.10
CA ARG A 10 1.08 -15.24 -12.96
C ARG A 10 1.40 -16.41 -12.04
N ASP A 11 0.72 -16.50 -10.89
CA ASP A 11 0.95 -17.53 -9.90
C ASP A 11 0.42 -18.91 -10.37
N GLU A 12 -0.69 -18.95 -11.12
CA GLU A 12 -1.20 -20.15 -11.80
C GLU A 12 -0.19 -20.67 -12.83
N ILE A 13 0.31 -19.81 -13.72
CA ILE A 13 1.31 -20.16 -14.74
C ILE A 13 2.58 -20.69 -14.09
N ALA A 14 3.05 -20.04 -13.02
CA ALA A 14 4.22 -20.51 -12.26
C ALA A 14 3.99 -21.89 -11.61
N CYS A 15 2.73 -22.24 -11.33
CA CYS A 15 2.33 -23.57 -10.86
C CYS A 15 2.14 -24.58 -12.01
N GLY A 16 2.18 -24.14 -13.27
CA GLY A 16 1.88 -24.97 -14.45
C GLY A 16 0.38 -25.14 -14.72
N MET A 17 -0.46 -24.29 -14.15
CA MET A 17 -1.91 -24.25 -14.39
C MET A 17 -2.24 -23.22 -15.48
N ALA A 18 -3.20 -23.54 -16.34
CA ALA A 18 -3.71 -22.61 -17.34
C ALA A 18 -4.75 -21.66 -16.69
N PRO A 19 -4.58 -20.32 -16.79
CA PRO A 19 -5.58 -19.38 -16.28
C PRO A 19 -6.91 -19.53 -17.00
N ASP A 20 -7.99 -19.76 -16.26
CA ASP A 20 -9.35 -19.71 -16.81
C ASP A 20 -9.91 -18.30 -16.69
N GLU A 21 -9.83 -17.52 -17.76
CA GLU A 21 -10.32 -16.13 -17.79
C GLU A 21 -11.85 -16.01 -17.60
N ARG A 22 -12.60 -17.10 -17.80
CA ARG A 22 -14.06 -17.12 -17.64
C ARG A 22 -14.48 -17.38 -16.20
N ALA A 23 -13.61 -18.00 -15.39
CA ALA A 23 -13.88 -18.30 -14.00
C ALA A 23 -13.74 -17.06 -13.10
N SER A 24 -14.51 -17.04 -12.00
CA SER A 24 -14.38 -15.98 -10.99
C SER A 24 -13.01 -16.06 -10.30
N TYR A 25 -12.51 -14.92 -9.84
CA TYR A 25 -11.26 -14.86 -9.07
C TYR A 25 -11.25 -15.83 -7.89
N ALA A 26 -12.35 -15.91 -7.14
CA ALA A 26 -12.45 -16.79 -5.96
C ALA A 26 -12.38 -18.28 -6.34
N ALA A 27 -13.02 -18.69 -7.43
CA ALA A 27 -12.97 -20.07 -7.91
C ALA A 27 -11.54 -20.45 -8.32
N ARG A 28 -10.89 -19.58 -9.09
CA ARG A 28 -9.49 -19.74 -9.53
C ARG A 28 -8.51 -19.78 -8.35
N GLN A 29 -8.65 -18.86 -7.41
CA GLN A 29 -7.84 -18.79 -6.20
C GLN A 29 -8.00 -20.07 -5.36
N THR A 30 -9.22 -20.60 -5.24
CA THR A 30 -9.49 -21.85 -4.53
C THR A 30 -8.79 -23.03 -5.20
N GLN A 31 -8.88 -23.15 -6.53
CA GLN A 31 -8.20 -24.22 -7.27
C GLN A 31 -6.68 -24.14 -7.12
N LEU A 32 -6.10 -22.94 -7.24
CA LEU A 32 -4.67 -22.75 -7.06
C LEU A 32 -4.24 -23.07 -5.62
N LEU A 33 -5.02 -22.66 -4.61
CA LEU A 33 -4.73 -22.97 -3.21
C LEU A 33 -4.77 -24.48 -2.94
N LEU A 34 -5.71 -25.22 -3.53
CA LEU A 34 -5.77 -26.68 -3.43
C LEU A 34 -4.51 -27.33 -4.01
N GLU A 35 -4.11 -26.93 -5.22
CA GLU A 35 -2.93 -27.50 -5.88
C GLU A 35 -1.63 -27.17 -5.14
N LEU A 36 -1.46 -25.93 -4.68
CA LEU A 36 -0.31 -25.55 -3.86
C LEU A 36 -0.28 -26.29 -2.52
N SER A 37 -1.46 -26.49 -1.90
CA SER A 37 -1.57 -27.23 -0.63
C SER A 37 -1.20 -28.70 -0.80
N ARG A 38 -1.64 -29.32 -1.90
CA ARG A 38 -1.26 -30.69 -2.27
C ARG A 38 0.27 -30.82 -2.41
N ARG A 39 0.90 -29.95 -3.21
CA ARG A 39 2.36 -29.96 -3.39
C ARG A 39 3.14 -29.70 -2.11
N LEU A 40 2.65 -28.79 -1.26
CA LEU A 40 3.27 -28.54 0.03
C LEU A 40 3.14 -29.75 0.95
N GLY A 41 1.98 -30.40 0.96
CA GLY A 41 1.71 -31.63 1.68
C GLY A 41 2.68 -32.75 1.28
N GLU A 42 2.81 -33.00 -0.02
CA GLU A 42 3.79 -33.95 -0.58
C GLU A 42 5.22 -33.61 -0.15
N GLY A 43 5.59 -32.33 -0.22
CA GLY A 43 6.91 -31.84 0.18
C GLY A 43 7.27 -32.13 1.63
N ILE A 44 6.28 -32.18 2.53
CA ILE A 44 6.46 -32.43 3.97
C ILE A 44 5.90 -33.78 4.45
N SER A 45 5.47 -34.64 3.50
CA SER A 45 4.83 -35.93 3.78
C SER A 45 3.61 -35.84 4.70
N PHE A 46 2.74 -34.87 4.43
CA PHE A 46 1.46 -34.68 5.11
C PHE A 46 0.35 -34.61 4.06
N ASP A 47 -0.77 -35.27 4.29
CA ASP A 47 -1.95 -35.17 3.43
C ASP A 47 -2.94 -34.17 4.04
N PRO A 48 -3.00 -32.92 3.55
CA PRO A 48 -3.93 -31.94 4.07
C PRO A 48 -5.34 -32.19 3.53
N GLY A 49 -6.32 -32.30 4.43
CA GLY A 49 -7.72 -32.09 4.05
C GLY A 49 -7.95 -30.66 3.54
N ALA A 50 -8.95 -30.47 2.67
CA ALA A 50 -9.24 -29.17 2.02
C ALA A 50 -9.42 -27.98 2.98
N ASN A 51 -9.76 -28.22 4.24
CA ASN A 51 -9.97 -27.18 5.27
C ASN A 51 -8.80 -27.01 6.26
N GLU A 52 -7.64 -27.63 6.01
CA GLU A 52 -6.54 -27.69 6.97
C GLU A 52 -5.32 -26.81 6.61
N ILE A 53 -5.49 -25.81 5.73
CA ILE A 53 -4.38 -24.96 5.27
C ILE A 53 -3.60 -24.34 6.46
N ALA A 54 -4.28 -23.94 7.53
CA ALA A 54 -3.63 -23.39 8.72
C ALA A 54 -2.70 -24.41 9.42
N GLU A 55 -3.14 -25.66 9.53
CA GLU A 55 -2.35 -26.75 10.12
C GLU A 55 -1.22 -27.18 9.17
N LEU A 56 -1.48 -27.26 7.87
CA LEU A 56 -0.46 -27.48 6.84
C LEU A 56 0.68 -26.44 6.94
N LEU A 57 0.35 -25.15 7.05
CA LEU A 57 1.33 -24.08 7.24
C LEU A 57 2.06 -24.16 8.59
N ARG A 58 1.40 -24.62 9.65
CA ARG A 58 2.05 -24.83 10.96
C ARG A 58 3.05 -25.98 10.88
N ARG A 59 2.69 -27.08 10.22
CA ARG A 59 3.55 -28.26 10.03
C ARG A 59 4.70 -27.96 9.09
N SER A 60 4.50 -27.22 8.01
CA SER A 60 5.59 -26.83 7.12
C SER A 60 6.66 -25.98 7.84
N ARG A 61 6.24 -25.06 8.72
CA ARG A 61 7.17 -24.30 9.58
C ARG A 61 7.94 -25.18 10.56
N ARG A 62 7.31 -26.23 11.10
CA ARG A 62 7.98 -27.21 11.95
C ARG A 62 9.00 -28.02 11.14
N TRP A 63 8.56 -28.56 10.00
CA TRP A 63 9.38 -29.33 9.07
C TRP A 63 10.64 -28.56 8.64
N LEU A 64 10.50 -27.26 8.32
CA LEU A 64 11.62 -26.38 7.96
C LEU A 64 12.66 -26.19 9.07
N ARG A 65 12.28 -26.30 10.35
CA ARG A 65 13.23 -26.24 11.47
C ARG A 65 13.96 -27.57 11.69
N GLU A 66 13.27 -28.68 11.42
CA GLU A 66 13.77 -30.03 11.70
C GLU A 66 14.61 -30.61 10.55
N ASN A 67 14.38 -30.18 9.31
CA ASN A 67 14.98 -30.77 8.11
C ASN A 67 15.99 -29.83 7.44
N THR A 68 17.17 -29.64 8.05
CA THR A 68 18.24 -28.72 7.58
C THR A 68 19.22 -29.30 6.56
N GLY A 69 19.10 -30.59 6.22
CA GLY A 69 20.05 -31.28 5.34
C GLY A 69 19.88 -31.05 3.83
N ASP A 70 18.76 -30.50 3.36
CA ASP A 70 18.46 -30.30 1.95
C ASP A 70 17.98 -28.87 1.68
N ALA A 71 18.91 -28.01 1.28
CA ALA A 71 18.65 -26.58 1.07
C ALA A 71 17.64 -26.31 -0.06
N GLU A 72 17.65 -27.12 -1.13
CA GLU A 72 16.74 -26.93 -2.26
C GLU A 72 15.31 -27.34 -1.88
N ARG A 73 15.15 -28.47 -1.21
CA ARG A 73 13.83 -28.88 -0.71
C ARG A 73 13.29 -27.90 0.33
N GLN A 74 14.14 -27.38 1.23
CA GLN A 74 13.74 -26.32 2.15
C GLN A 74 13.25 -25.07 1.42
N LYS A 75 13.98 -24.63 0.38
CA LYS A 75 13.61 -23.47 -0.42
C LYS A 75 12.28 -23.68 -1.13
N GLN A 76 12.03 -24.87 -1.66
CA GLN A 76 10.75 -25.23 -2.28
C GLN A 76 9.59 -25.19 -1.27
N VAL A 77 9.74 -25.86 -0.12
CA VAL A 77 8.72 -25.87 0.95
C VAL A 77 8.42 -24.45 1.45
N ARG A 78 9.46 -23.63 1.65
CA ARG A 78 9.31 -22.22 2.04
C ARG A 78 8.56 -21.41 0.99
N THR A 79 8.93 -21.55 -0.28
CA THR A 79 8.31 -20.83 -1.39
C THR A 79 6.83 -21.18 -1.53
N LEU A 80 6.48 -22.47 -1.40
CA LEU A 80 5.09 -22.93 -1.41
C LEU A 80 4.30 -22.36 -0.23
N ALA A 81 4.84 -22.46 0.99
CA ALA A 81 4.19 -21.92 2.19
C ALA A 81 3.96 -20.39 2.12
N ASP A 82 4.97 -19.64 1.67
CA ASP A 82 4.88 -18.19 1.50
C ASP A 82 3.86 -17.80 0.42
N THR A 83 3.75 -18.59 -0.65
CA THR A 83 2.78 -18.38 -1.74
C THR A 83 1.36 -18.64 -1.28
N ILE A 84 1.11 -19.74 -0.57
CA ILE A 84 -0.20 -20.04 0.03
C ILE A 84 -0.61 -18.91 0.98
N GLN A 85 0.29 -18.50 1.88
CA GLN A 85 -0.01 -17.45 2.85
C GLN A 85 -0.29 -16.10 2.16
N ARG A 86 0.43 -15.77 1.08
CA ARG A 86 0.18 -14.57 0.28
C ARG A 86 -1.22 -14.61 -0.34
N LEU A 87 -1.59 -15.71 -0.98
CA LEU A 87 -2.89 -15.87 -1.63
C LEU A 87 -4.04 -15.78 -0.61
N GLN A 88 -3.89 -16.34 0.59
CA GLN A 88 -4.92 -16.26 1.64
C GLN A 88 -5.17 -14.84 2.18
N ARG A 89 -4.22 -13.90 2.03
CA ARG A 89 -4.42 -12.50 2.46
C ARG A 89 -5.44 -11.76 1.61
N VAL A 90 -5.64 -12.20 0.37
CA VAL A 90 -6.68 -11.66 -0.51
C VAL A 90 -7.99 -12.38 -0.19
N GLY A 91 -8.75 -11.82 0.73
CA GLY A 91 -10.04 -12.35 1.15
C GLY A 91 -11.20 -11.85 0.29
N PRO A 92 -12.44 -12.30 0.59
CA PRO A 92 -13.64 -11.89 -0.14
C PRO A 92 -13.78 -10.37 -0.26
N TRP A 93 -13.35 -9.63 0.77
CA TRP A 93 -13.33 -8.17 0.84
C TRP A 93 -12.74 -7.50 -0.41
N ALA A 94 -11.72 -8.10 -1.05
CA ALA A 94 -11.09 -7.56 -2.25
C ALA A 94 -12.00 -7.55 -3.49
N SER A 95 -13.18 -8.17 -3.36
CA SER A 95 -14.15 -8.36 -4.43
C SER A 95 -15.60 -8.12 -4.05
N VAL A 96 -15.88 -7.71 -2.81
CA VAL A 96 -17.25 -7.57 -2.29
C VAL A 96 -17.97 -6.35 -2.88
N ASN A 97 -17.28 -5.24 -3.08
CA ASN A 97 -17.89 -3.99 -3.53
C ASN A 97 -17.49 -3.66 -4.97
N SER A 98 -18.46 -3.27 -5.79
CA SER A 98 -18.21 -2.77 -7.16
C SER A 98 -17.58 -1.38 -7.18
N ARG A 99 -17.67 -0.65 -6.07
CA ARG A 99 -17.06 0.66 -5.85
C ARG A 99 -16.06 0.54 -4.70
N ILE A 100 -14.86 1.06 -4.91
CA ILE A 100 -13.75 1.02 -3.95
C ILE A 100 -13.52 2.44 -3.44
N THR A 101 -13.41 2.63 -2.12
CA THR A 101 -13.08 3.94 -1.53
C THR A 101 -11.60 4.29 -1.72
N GLN A 102 -11.20 5.54 -1.45
CA GLN A 102 -9.79 5.92 -1.53
C GLN A 102 -8.94 5.20 -0.48
N GLU A 103 -9.48 4.96 0.71
CA GLU A 103 -8.84 4.20 1.79
C GLU A 103 -8.64 2.74 1.37
N GLU A 104 -9.64 2.12 0.77
CA GLU A 104 -9.54 0.75 0.26
C GLU A 104 -8.52 0.66 -0.88
N ILE A 105 -8.47 1.62 -1.80
CA ILE A 105 -7.42 1.72 -2.83
C ILE A 105 -6.03 1.78 -2.17
N ALA A 106 -5.85 2.63 -1.16
CA ALA A 106 -4.58 2.75 -0.45
C ALA A 106 -4.18 1.42 0.22
N GLU A 107 -5.11 0.73 0.86
CA GLU A 107 -4.87 -0.59 1.46
C GLU A 107 -4.54 -1.67 0.44
N HIS A 108 -5.23 -1.67 -0.71
CA HIS A 108 -4.90 -2.55 -1.84
C HIS A 108 -3.47 -2.33 -2.33
N LEU A 109 -3.09 -1.08 -2.56
CA LEU A 109 -1.74 -0.72 -3.01
C LEU A 109 -0.66 -1.11 -2.00
N LYS A 110 -0.90 -0.83 -0.71
CA LYS A 110 0.01 -1.24 0.38
C LYS A 110 0.25 -2.76 0.34
N ARG A 111 -0.81 -3.56 0.19
CA ARG A 111 -0.71 -5.02 0.11
C ARG A 111 0.02 -5.49 -1.14
N VAL A 112 -0.36 -5.01 -2.33
CA VAL A 112 0.32 -5.41 -3.59
C VAL A 112 1.82 -5.12 -3.50
N ARG A 113 2.19 -3.93 -3.03
CA ARG A 113 3.60 -3.55 -2.81
C ARG A 113 4.27 -4.50 -1.82
N ASN A 114 3.64 -4.73 -0.67
CA ASN A 114 4.18 -5.59 0.39
C ASN A 114 4.38 -7.04 -0.06
N ASP A 115 3.54 -7.54 -0.96
CA ASP A 115 3.51 -8.95 -1.31
C ASP A 115 4.28 -9.28 -2.58
N TYR A 116 4.26 -8.38 -3.59
CA TYR A 116 4.79 -8.64 -4.93
C TYR A 116 5.98 -7.76 -5.34
N CYS A 117 6.14 -6.55 -4.78
CA CYS A 117 7.31 -5.70 -5.07
C CYS A 117 8.44 -6.07 -4.09
N LYS A 118 9.22 -7.10 -4.43
CA LYS A 118 10.35 -7.62 -3.64
C LYS A 118 11.48 -8.03 -4.58
N GLY A 119 12.71 -8.03 -4.06
CA GLY A 119 13.89 -8.56 -4.75
C GLY A 119 15.01 -7.54 -4.95
N THR A 120 14.72 -6.25 -4.78
CA THR A 120 15.75 -5.19 -4.81
C THR A 120 15.86 -4.47 -3.46
N LEU A 121 17.01 -3.85 -3.20
CA LEU A 121 17.19 -2.97 -2.03
C LEU A 121 16.16 -1.82 -2.04
N ARG A 122 15.85 -1.30 -3.23
CA ARG A 122 14.82 -0.27 -3.43
C ARG A 122 13.45 -0.76 -2.96
N ASP A 123 13.07 -1.98 -3.29
CA ASP A 123 11.79 -2.58 -2.85
C ASP A 123 11.73 -2.71 -1.33
N THR A 124 12.83 -3.13 -0.71
CA THR A 124 12.93 -3.20 0.75
C THR A 124 12.72 -1.82 1.38
N ILE A 125 13.40 -0.78 0.89
CA ILE A 125 13.27 0.58 1.39
C ILE A 125 11.83 1.10 1.20
N ASN A 126 11.24 0.87 0.03
CA ASN A 126 9.89 1.30 -0.29
C ASN A 126 8.83 0.66 0.62
N ARG A 127 9.13 -0.45 1.30
CA ARG A 127 8.23 -1.05 2.30
C ARG A 127 8.15 -0.25 3.58
N PHE A 128 9.24 0.42 3.97
CA PHE A 128 9.36 1.19 5.21
C PHE A 128 9.13 2.69 5.01
N VAL A 129 9.46 3.22 3.83
CA VAL A 129 9.30 4.63 3.50
C VAL A 129 7.97 4.83 2.75
N PRO A 130 7.03 5.62 3.27
CA PRO A 130 5.81 5.98 2.55
C PRO A 130 6.17 6.71 1.25
N GLN A 131 5.91 6.06 0.11
CA GLN A 131 6.03 6.70 -1.19
C GLN A 131 4.74 7.48 -1.47
N PRO A 132 4.81 8.79 -1.70
CA PRO A 132 3.63 9.56 -2.07
C PRO A 132 3.06 9.03 -3.40
N ALA A 133 1.78 8.67 -3.41
CA ALA A 133 1.10 8.12 -4.58
C ALA A 133 0.73 9.18 -5.64
N GLY A 134 1.04 10.45 -5.38
CA GLY A 134 0.76 11.58 -6.25
C GLY A 134 1.42 12.86 -5.74
N PRO A 135 1.28 13.98 -6.46
CA PRO A 135 1.81 15.27 -6.03
C PRO A 135 1.29 15.60 -4.64
N ARG A 136 2.21 15.86 -3.69
CA ARG A 136 1.84 16.56 -2.46
C ARG A 136 1.59 18.01 -2.86
N CYS A 137 0.36 18.32 -3.27
CA CYS A 137 -0.03 19.71 -3.53
C CYS A 137 -0.06 20.48 -2.22
N ALA A 138 0.94 21.33 -2.01
CA ALA A 138 0.83 22.40 -1.04
C ALA A 138 -0.09 23.47 -1.65
N HIS A 139 -1.26 23.67 -1.07
CA HIS A 139 -2.10 24.81 -1.41
C HIS A 139 -1.48 26.07 -0.82
N ILE A 140 -0.56 26.68 -1.55
CA ILE A 140 -0.01 27.99 -1.17
C ILE A 140 -1.07 29.02 -1.50
N ARG A 141 -1.83 29.46 -0.48
CA ARG A 141 -2.76 30.57 -0.62
C ARG A 141 -1.96 31.87 -0.57
N VAL A 142 -1.91 32.57 -1.70
CA VAL A 142 -1.37 33.93 -1.78
C VAL A 142 -2.46 34.87 -1.24
N PRO A 143 -2.13 35.90 -0.44
CA PRO A 143 -3.11 36.90 -0.02
C PRO A 143 -3.78 37.58 -1.22
N GLU A 144 -4.95 38.17 -0.99
CA GLU A 144 -5.66 38.92 -2.02
C GLU A 144 -4.76 40.01 -2.63
N PRO A 145 -4.64 40.07 -3.97
CA PRO A 145 -3.76 41.02 -4.65
C PRO A 145 -4.06 42.47 -4.25
N LEU A 146 -3.00 43.27 -4.06
CA LEU A 146 -3.10 44.70 -3.83
C LEU A 146 -2.87 45.47 -5.14
N GLY A 147 -3.92 46.12 -5.65
CA GLY A 147 -3.84 46.93 -6.87
C GLY A 147 -3.13 48.25 -6.64
N LEU A 148 -1.79 48.28 -6.79
CA LEU A 148 -0.97 49.50 -6.55
C LEU A 148 -1.40 50.71 -7.39
N HIS A 149 -1.91 50.48 -8.60
CA HIS A 149 -2.40 51.53 -9.51
C HIS A 149 -3.62 52.28 -8.97
N ALA A 150 -4.38 51.68 -8.06
CA ALA A 150 -5.59 52.25 -7.46
C ALA A 150 -5.44 52.53 -5.96
N PHE A 151 -4.27 52.23 -5.38
CA PHE A 151 -4.03 52.38 -3.96
C PHE A 151 -3.91 53.86 -3.59
N ARG A 152 -4.73 54.28 -2.62
CA ARG A 152 -4.73 55.66 -2.12
C ARG A 152 -3.82 55.71 -0.89
N GLY A 153 -2.58 56.15 -1.07
CA GLY A 153 -1.60 56.23 0.00
C GLY A 153 -0.17 56.30 -0.51
N SER A 154 0.80 56.28 0.40
CA SER A 154 2.21 56.15 0.06
C SER A 154 2.57 54.70 -0.30
N ILE A 155 3.78 54.51 -0.84
CA ILE A 155 4.34 53.17 -1.06
C ILE A 155 4.50 52.43 0.27
N ASP A 156 4.88 53.13 1.34
CA ASP A 156 5.05 52.54 2.67
C ASP A 156 3.71 52.05 3.24
N ASP A 157 2.62 52.79 3.01
CA ASP A 157 1.27 52.36 3.38
C ASP A 157 0.84 51.11 2.60
N ALA A 158 1.19 51.04 1.30
CA ALA A 158 0.91 49.87 0.47
C ALA A 158 1.71 48.63 0.93
N LEU A 159 2.97 48.82 1.33
CA LEU A 159 3.82 47.75 1.88
C LEU A 159 3.29 47.26 3.24
N ALA A 160 2.85 48.18 4.10
CA ALA A 160 2.25 47.84 5.39
C ALA A 160 0.94 47.05 5.22
N GLU A 161 0.11 47.45 4.26
CA GLU A 161 -1.14 46.74 3.92
C GLU A 161 -0.85 45.35 3.35
N LEU A 162 0.11 45.22 2.42
CA LEU A 162 0.53 43.93 1.89
C LEU A 162 1.04 43.01 3.01
N HIS A 163 1.89 43.53 3.91
CA HIS A 163 2.40 42.79 5.06
C HIS A 163 1.27 42.31 5.98
N SER A 164 0.29 43.17 6.27
CA SER A 164 -0.90 42.83 7.07
C SER A 164 -1.69 41.67 6.44
N ARG A 165 -1.95 41.73 5.12
CA ARG A 165 -2.66 40.66 4.39
C ARG A 165 -1.88 39.35 4.39
N MET A 166 -0.57 39.40 4.20
CA MET A 166 0.30 38.22 4.26
C MET A 166 0.26 37.57 5.65
N GLN A 167 0.35 38.38 6.72
CA GLN A 167 0.23 37.90 8.10
C GLN A 167 -1.13 37.26 8.38
N ALA A 168 -2.23 37.88 7.92
CA ALA A 168 -3.57 37.35 8.09
C ALA A 168 -3.75 36.00 7.39
N ALA A 169 -3.26 35.86 6.14
CA ALA A 169 -3.33 34.62 5.39
C ALA A 169 -2.57 33.48 6.10
N VAL A 170 -1.37 33.76 6.63
CA VAL A 170 -0.60 32.79 7.42
C VAL A 170 -1.35 32.38 8.69
N THR A 171 -1.88 33.36 9.42
CA THR A 171 -2.60 33.14 10.70
C THR A 171 -3.84 32.26 10.50
N THR A 172 -4.66 32.57 9.49
CA THR A 172 -5.85 31.76 9.16
C THR A 172 -5.46 30.33 8.75
N SER A 173 -4.41 30.18 7.94
CA SER A 173 -3.96 28.84 7.50
C SER A 173 -3.53 27.96 8.68
N VAL A 174 -2.86 28.55 9.67
CA VAL A 174 -2.46 27.83 10.89
C VAL A 174 -3.66 27.43 11.72
N ALA A 175 -4.62 28.34 11.92
CA ALA A 175 -5.84 28.04 12.66
C ALA A 175 -6.66 26.92 12.00
N GLU A 176 -6.80 26.93 10.66
CA GLU A 176 -7.46 25.85 9.91
C GLU A 176 -6.76 24.50 10.11
N LEU A 177 -5.41 24.48 10.10
CA LEU A 177 -4.63 23.27 10.30
C LEU A 177 -4.72 22.72 11.72
N GLU A 178 -4.66 23.59 12.73
CA GLU A 178 -4.84 23.22 14.14
C GLU A 178 -6.24 22.66 14.39
N ALA A 179 -7.29 23.28 13.82
CA ALA A 179 -8.67 22.81 13.91
C ALA A 179 -8.86 21.42 13.27
N ALA A 180 -8.07 21.10 12.24
CA ALA A 180 -8.06 19.78 11.61
C ALA A 180 -7.20 18.74 12.34
N GLY A 181 -6.61 19.08 13.50
CA GLY A 181 -5.71 18.20 14.26
C GLY A 181 -4.33 18.04 13.64
N GLY A 182 -3.94 18.91 12.70
CA GLY A 182 -2.62 18.96 12.11
C GLY A 182 -1.62 19.65 13.04
N PHE A 183 -0.36 19.19 13.01
CA PHE A 183 0.75 19.87 13.69
C PHE A 183 1.63 20.54 12.64
N ILE A 184 1.98 21.81 12.85
CA ILE A 184 2.94 22.52 12.01
C ILE A 184 3.98 23.22 12.89
N PHE A 185 5.25 23.06 12.53
CA PHE A 185 6.34 23.87 13.07
C PHE A 185 6.80 24.80 11.96
N TYR A 186 6.56 26.10 12.11
CA TYR A 186 7.00 27.10 11.14
C TYR A 186 7.45 28.37 11.87
N GLN A 187 8.51 28.99 11.37
CA GLN A 187 8.96 30.30 11.84
C GLN A 187 8.24 31.36 11.01
N ASN A 188 7.38 32.16 11.64
CA ASN A 188 6.66 33.22 10.94
C ASN A 188 7.65 34.34 10.54
N PRO A 189 7.86 34.59 9.23
CA PRO A 189 8.82 35.58 8.75
C PRO A 189 8.40 37.03 9.05
N PHE A 190 7.14 37.27 9.44
CA PHE A 190 6.58 38.59 9.69
C PHE A 190 6.59 39.01 11.17
N TYR A 191 6.95 38.10 12.09
CA TYR A 191 7.09 38.45 13.52
C TYR A 191 8.44 39.09 13.87
N HIS A 192 9.38 39.11 12.93
CA HIS A 192 10.67 39.78 13.10
C HIS A 192 10.71 41.03 12.22
N ARG A 193 10.69 42.20 12.86
CA ARG A 193 11.18 43.45 12.29
C ARG A 193 12.63 43.65 12.70
#